data_AF-A0A367M1C1-F1
#
_entry.id   AF-A0A367M1C1-F1
#
_cell.length_a   1.000
_cell.length_b   1.000
_cell.length_c   1.000
_cell.angle_alpha   90.00
_cell.angle_beta   90.00
_cell.angle_gamma   90.00
#
_symmetry.space_group_name_H-M   'P 1'
#
loop_
_entity.id
_entity.type
_entity.pdbx_description
1 polymer ?
#
loop_
_entity_poly.entity_id
_entity_poly.type
_entity_poly.pdbx_seq_one_letter_code
_entity_poly.pdbx_strand_id
1 'polypeptide(L)'
;DLVGVGGGISGLAAAWFYRERHPAARILVIENHDDFGGHAKRNEFQAGGRTILGYGGSESLQSPNALYSEDAKHLLKHLGVELKRFETAFDTDFYPGLGLSRAVFFDKASFGVDKLVSGDPTPMVADEVPRDRLNARSWRAFIGDFPLSREDREALIALYESPRDYLAGKSVEEKETYLAKTSYRDYLLKNVGLSETSVKYFQGRSNDFSALGADALPAADAYAAGFPGFDALGLPQPSEEAQAEMDEPYIYHFPDGNASLARLMVRDLIPAVAPGRGMEDIVMARFDYSKLDLAGHPVRLRLNSTAVSVRNRAGGVDVGYSRAGRLHRVRGKHCVMACYNMMVPYLLRDLSEEQAHALSQNVKFPLVYTKVLL
;
A
#
# COMPACT_ATOMS: atom_id res chain seq x y z
N ASP A 1 -21.16 -22.91 -3.36
CA ASP A 1 -21.09 -22.42 -1.97
C ASP A 1 -19.65 -22.13 -1.62
N LEU A 2 -19.38 -20.90 -1.22
CA LEU A 2 -18.05 -20.39 -0.89
C LEU A 2 -18.01 -19.91 0.56
N VAL A 3 -16.92 -20.19 1.25
CA VAL A 3 -16.54 -19.50 2.49
C VAL A 3 -15.29 -18.67 2.24
N GLY A 4 -15.35 -17.36 2.48
CA GLY A 4 -14.18 -16.47 2.44
C GLY A 4 -13.67 -16.23 3.86
N VAL A 5 -12.37 -16.41 4.10
CA VAL A 5 -11.72 -16.08 5.37
C VAL A 5 -10.96 -14.77 5.19
N GLY A 6 -11.47 -13.69 5.77
CA GLY A 6 -11.01 -12.30 5.58
C GLY A 6 -11.99 -11.49 4.73
N GLY A 7 -12.42 -10.35 5.26
CA GLY A 7 -13.31 -9.36 4.62
C GLY A 7 -12.58 -8.13 4.10
N GLY A 8 -11.28 -8.24 3.83
CA GLY A 8 -10.52 -7.22 3.09
C GLY A 8 -10.82 -7.23 1.59
N ILE A 9 -10.21 -6.31 0.83
CA ILE A 9 -10.40 -6.19 -0.62
C ILE A 9 -10.27 -7.54 -1.34
N SER A 10 -9.24 -8.33 -1.05
CA SER A 10 -9.06 -9.65 -1.67
C SER A 10 -10.20 -10.63 -1.39
N GLY A 11 -10.73 -10.65 -0.16
CA GLY A 11 -11.83 -11.53 0.22
C GLY A 11 -13.17 -11.08 -0.37
N LEU A 12 -13.40 -9.77 -0.42
CA LEU A 12 -14.57 -9.17 -1.06
C LEU A 12 -14.55 -9.39 -2.58
N ALA A 13 -13.42 -9.18 -3.24
CA ALA A 13 -13.25 -9.44 -4.68
C ALA A 13 -13.42 -10.93 -5.00
N ALA A 14 -12.86 -11.83 -4.19
CA ALA A 14 -13.06 -13.26 -4.36
C ALA A 14 -14.55 -13.65 -4.24
N ALA A 15 -15.27 -13.09 -3.27
CA ALA A 15 -16.70 -13.30 -3.15
C ALA A 15 -17.48 -12.76 -4.36
N TRP A 16 -17.09 -11.58 -4.87
CA TRP A 16 -17.68 -10.95 -6.03
C TRP A 16 -17.50 -11.79 -7.30
N PHE A 17 -16.27 -12.13 -7.69
CA PHE A 17 -16.01 -12.95 -8.87
C PHE A 17 -16.61 -14.36 -8.76
N TYR A 18 -16.63 -14.94 -7.56
CA TYR A 18 -17.29 -16.22 -7.35
C TYR A 18 -18.80 -16.13 -7.54
N ARG A 19 -19.43 -15.04 -7.09
CA ARG A 19 -20.87 -14.80 -7.26
C ARG A 19 -21.22 -14.59 -8.73
N GLU A 20 -20.40 -13.85 -9.46
CA GLU A 20 -20.56 -13.63 -10.89
C GLU A 20 -20.57 -14.95 -11.67
N ARG A 21 -19.58 -15.82 -11.42
CA ARG A 21 -19.47 -17.14 -12.08
C ARG A 21 -20.52 -18.14 -11.58
N HIS A 22 -21.05 -17.93 -10.37
CA HIS A 22 -22.03 -18.80 -9.75
C HIS A 22 -23.21 -18.01 -9.15
N PRO A 23 -24.15 -17.51 -9.97
CA PRO A 23 -25.24 -16.63 -9.51
C PRO A 23 -26.24 -17.28 -8.54
N ALA A 24 -26.20 -18.60 -8.37
CA ALA A 24 -27.00 -19.33 -7.39
C ALA A 24 -26.22 -19.69 -6.11
N ALA A 25 -24.92 -19.42 -6.06
CA ALA A 25 -24.08 -19.81 -4.93
C ALA A 25 -24.40 -19.03 -3.66
N ARG A 26 -24.38 -19.74 -2.53
CA ARG A 26 -24.36 -19.10 -1.22
C ARG A 26 -22.92 -18.77 -0.82
N ILE A 27 -22.69 -17.58 -0.31
CA ILE A 27 -21.37 -17.09 0.07
C ILE A 27 -21.41 -16.58 1.51
N LEU A 28 -20.46 -17.01 2.33
CA LEU A 28 -20.23 -16.47 3.66
C LEU A 28 -18.79 -15.95 3.74
N VAL A 29 -18.63 -14.66 3.97
CA VAL A 29 -17.34 -14.05 4.31
C VAL A 29 -17.25 -13.89 5.83
N ILE A 30 -16.14 -14.35 6.42
CA ILE A 30 -15.85 -14.30 7.84
C ILE A 30 -14.74 -13.27 8.05
N GLU A 31 -15.01 -12.23 8.84
CA GLU A 31 -14.08 -11.12 9.13
C GLU A 31 -13.89 -10.99 10.64
N ASN A 32 -12.64 -10.93 11.07
CA ASN A 32 -12.30 -10.91 12.49
C ASN A 32 -12.55 -9.53 13.13
N HIS A 33 -12.48 -8.45 12.36
CA HIS A 33 -12.74 -7.10 12.83
C HIS A 33 -14.24 -6.77 12.90
N ASP A 34 -14.52 -5.63 13.52
CA ASP A 34 -15.83 -4.99 13.63
C ASP A 34 -16.27 -4.26 12.34
N ASP A 35 -15.39 -4.22 11.34
CA ASP A 35 -15.62 -3.61 10.04
C ASP A 35 -14.95 -4.42 8.93
N PHE A 36 -15.39 -4.21 7.69
CA PHE A 36 -14.82 -4.82 6.49
C PHE A 36 -13.81 -3.89 5.80
N GLY A 37 -13.18 -4.35 4.70
CA GLY A 37 -12.24 -3.57 3.89
C GLY A 37 -10.77 -3.85 4.19
N GLY A 38 -10.44 -4.42 5.35
CA GLY A 38 -9.06 -4.77 5.70
C GLY A 38 -8.21 -3.52 5.90
N HIS A 39 -7.16 -3.32 5.09
CA HIS A 39 -6.36 -2.09 5.12
C HIS A 39 -7.11 -0.87 4.55
N ALA A 40 -8.22 -1.09 3.82
CA ALA A 40 -9.05 -0.03 3.26
C ALA A 40 -10.10 0.48 4.28
N LYS A 41 -9.63 0.90 5.47
CA LYS A 41 -10.47 1.55 6.47
C LYS A 41 -10.62 3.04 6.17
N ARG A 42 -11.71 3.63 6.67
CA ARG A 42 -11.94 5.08 6.67
C ARG A 42 -11.87 5.64 8.08
N ASN A 43 -11.40 6.87 8.18
CA ASN A 43 -11.49 7.71 9.36
C ASN A 43 -12.59 8.75 9.13
N GLU A 44 -13.47 8.93 10.11
CA GLU A 44 -14.56 9.90 10.06
C GLU A 44 -14.56 10.76 11.32
N PHE A 45 -14.57 12.07 11.13
CA PHE A 45 -14.65 13.06 12.19
C PHE A 45 -15.86 13.96 11.99
N GLN A 46 -16.43 14.45 13.09
CA GLN A 46 -17.48 15.46 13.09
C GLN A 46 -16.91 16.76 13.66
N ALA A 47 -16.87 17.82 12.85
CA ALA A 47 -16.23 19.08 13.20
C ALA A 47 -16.97 20.27 12.61
N GLY A 48 -17.43 21.20 13.46
CA GLY A 48 -18.12 22.41 13.00
C GLY A 48 -19.35 22.13 12.12
N GLY A 49 -20.12 21.08 12.43
CA GLY A 49 -21.29 20.66 11.65
C GLY A 49 -20.97 19.98 10.31
N ARG A 50 -19.71 19.64 10.05
CA ARG A 50 -19.25 18.95 8.84
C ARG A 50 -18.68 17.57 9.17
N THR A 51 -18.91 16.63 8.26
CA THR A 51 -18.16 15.37 8.23
C THR A 51 -16.82 15.61 7.55
N ILE A 52 -15.73 15.23 8.22
CA ILE A 52 -14.37 15.22 7.66
C ILE A 52 -13.97 13.75 7.50
N LEU A 53 -13.56 13.37 6.29
CA LEU A 53 -13.17 12.01 5.95
C LEU A 53 -11.68 11.96 5.60
N GLY A 54 -11.08 10.80 5.86
CA GLY A 54 -9.78 10.43 5.35
C GLY A 54 -9.64 8.92 5.32
N TYR A 55 -8.62 8.43 4.62
CA TYR A 55 -8.28 7.01 4.68
C TYR A 55 -7.62 6.66 6.03
N GLY A 56 -7.76 5.38 6.42
CA GLY A 56 -7.13 4.79 7.61
C GLY A 56 -6.02 3.80 7.28
N GLY A 57 -5.73 3.56 6.01
CA GLY A 57 -4.67 2.67 5.56
C GLY A 57 -4.41 2.86 4.07
N SER A 58 -4.93 1.96 3.22
CA SER A 58 -4.70 2.05 1.78
C SER A 58 -5.39 3.26 1.17
N GLU A 59 -4.58 4.19 0.68
CA GLU A 59 -5.00 5.47 0.12
C GLU A 59 -5.46 5.33 -1.33
N SER A 60 -4.53 5.05 -2.25
CA SER A 60 -4.78 5.12 -3.69
C SER A 60 -4.82 3.77 -4.39
N LEU A 61 -5.43 3.75 -5.57
CA LEU A 61 -5.24 2.71 -6.56
C LEU A 61 -3.90 3.02 -7.25
N GLN A 62 -2.84 2.28 -6.94
CA GLN A 62 -1.53 2.50 -7.55
C GLN A 62 -1.54 2.13 -9.04
N SER A 63 -1.21 3.10 -9.89
CA SER A 63 -1.04 2.97 -11.34
C SER A 63 -2.10 2.10 -12.05
N PRO A 64 -3.40 2.43 -11.91
CA PRO A 64 -4.47 1.55 -12.35
C PRO A 64 -4.62 1.48 -13.87
N ASN A 65 -4.10 2.45 -14.62
CA ASN A 65 -4.11 2.35 -16.08
C ASN A 65 -3.03 1.37 -16.56
N ALA A 66 -1.83 1.45 -15.99
CA ALA A 66 -0.69 0.65 -16.41
C ALA A 66 -0.67 -0.78 -15.82
N LEU A 67 -0.95 -0.93 -14.52
CA LEU A 67 -0.67 -2.19 -13.79
C LEU A 67 -1.89 -3.09 -13.60
N TYR A 68 -3.12 -2.59 -13.74
CA TYR A 68 -4.30 -3.39 -13.42
C TYR A 68 -4.63 -4.36 -14.56
N SER A 69 -4.84 -5.62 -14.18
CA SER A 69 -5.31 -6.67 -15.08
C SER A 69 -6.71 -6.38 -15.63
N GLU A 70 -7.06 -7.06 -16.73
CA GLU A 70 -8.41 -6.97 -17.31
C GLU A 70 -9.50 -7.37 -16.31
N ASP A 71 -9.25 -8.36 -15.44
CA ASP A 71 -10.18 -8.75 -14.38
C ASP A 71 -10.38 -7.62 -13.36
N ALA A 72 -9.30 -6.96 -12.93
CA ALA A 72 -9.40 -5.83 -12.00
C ALA A 72 -10.13 -4.64 -12.63
N LYS A 73 -9.81 -4.30 -13.88
CA LYS A 73 -10.50 -3.26 -14.66
C LYS A 73 -11.98 -3.60 -14.88
N HIS A 74 -12.31 -4.86 -15.11
CA HIS A 74 -13.68 -5.34 -15.22
C HIS A 74 -14.46 -5.12 -13.91
N LEU A 75 -13.90 -5.49 -12.76
CA LEU A 75 -14.52 -5.24 -11.46
C LEU A 75 -14.75 -3.75 -11.24
N LEU A 76 -13.74 -2.90 -11.46
CA LEU A 76 -13.87 -1.45 -11.31
C LEU A 76 -14.99 -0.88 -12.19
N LYS A 77 -15.02 -1.28 -13.47
CA LYS A 77 -16.06 -0.86 -14.41
C LYS A 77 -17.46 -1.32 -13.96
N HIS A 78 -17.59 -2.56 -13.48
CA HIS A 78 -18.87 -3.07 -12.99
C HIS A 78 -19.38 -2.28 -11.79
N LEU A 79 -18.48 -1.94 -10.86
CA LEU A 79 -18.79 -1.15 -9.67
C LEU A 79 -19.03 0.34 -9.98
N GLY A 80 -18.94 0.76 -11.25
CA GLY A 80 -19.11 2.14 -11.67
C GLY A 80 -17.98 3.05 -11.22
N VAL A 81 -16.75 2.53 -11.15
CA VAL A 81 -15.54 3.32 -10.89
C VAL A 81 -14.95 3.77 -12.23
N GLU A 82 -14.96 5.08 -12.47
CA GLU A 82 -14.42 5.71 -13.66
C GLU A 82 -13.06 6.35 -13.34
N LEU A 83 -11.96 5.71 -13.75
CA LEU A 83 -10.59 6.19 -13.41
C LEU A 83 -10.33 7.63 -13.85
N LYS A 84 -10.82 8.01 -15.04
CA LYS A 84 -10.70 9.38 -15.57
C LYS A 84 -11.33 10.45 -14.69
N ARG A 85 -12.29 10.08 -13.83
CA ARG A 85 -12.92 11.04 -12.91
C ARG A 85 -11.90 11.61 -11.93
N PHE A 86 -10.94 10.78 -11.49
CA PHE A 86 -9.91 11.16 -10.54
C PHE A 86 -8.96 12.24 -11.09
N GLU A 87 -8.70 12.24 -12.41
CA GLU A 87 -7.89 13.27 -13.10
C GLU A 87 -8.47 14.69 -12.94
N THR A 88 -9.76 14.81 -12.60
CA THR A 88 -10.44 16.10 -12.38
C THR A 88 -10.89 16.32 -10.93
N ALA A 89 -10.87 15.27 -10.10
CA ALA A 89 -11.34 15.32 -8.73
C ALA A 89 -10.23 15.64 -7.73
N PHE A 90 -8.98 15.34 -8.09
CA PHE A 90 -7.81 15.66 -7.29
C PHE A 90 -7.15 16.95 -7.78
N ASP A 91 -6.98 17.93 -6.90
CA ASP A 91 -6.32 19.20 -7.21
C ASP A 91 -4.80 19.07 -7.00
N THR A 92 -4.11 18.61 -8.04
CA THR A 92 -2.63 18.46 -8.03
C THR A 92 -1.91 19.81 -7.98
N ASP A 93 -2.60 20.90 -8.30
CA ASP A 93 -2.05 22.25 -8.34
C ASP A 93 -2.21 23.00 -7.00
N PHE A 94 -3.00 22.49 -6.05
CA PHE A 94 -3.30 23.19 -4.80
C PHE A 94 -2.05 23.63 -4.04
N TYR A 95 -1.18 22.68 -3.64
CA TYR A 95 0.04 23.02 -2.90
C TYR A 95 1.10 23.72 -3.77
N PRO A 96 1.41 23.26 -5.00
CA PRO A 96 2.32 23.97 -5.89
C PRO A 96 1.90 25.41 -6.19
N GLY A 97 0.61 25.66 -6.38
CA GLY A 97 0.03 26.97 -6.67
C GLY A 97 0.14 27.95 -5.50
N LEU A 98 0.27 27.45 -4.28
CA LEU A 98 0.59 28.24 -3.08
C LEU A 98 2.10 28.50 -2.92
N GLY A 99 2.92 28.06 -3.88
CA GLY A 99 4.39 28.15 -3.81
C GLY A 99 5.01 27.16 -2.83
N LEU A 100 4.26 26.14 -2.38
CA LEU A 100 4.77 25.11 -1.47
C LEU A 100 5.54 24.06 -2.27
N SER A 101 6.53 23.45 -1.61
CA SER A 101 7.35 22.37 -2.15
C SER A 101 7.52 21.29 -1.09
N ARG A 102 8.03 20.14 -1.53
CA ARG A 102 8.51 19.10 -0.62
C ARG A 102 9.64 19.62 0.26
N ALA A 103 9.71 19.07 1.46
CA ALA A 103 10.72 19.45 2.42
C ALA A 103 11.22 18.25 3.22
N VAL A 104 12.45 18.38 3.70
CA VAL A 104 13.08 17.41 4.60
C VAL A 104 13.25 18.07 5.95
N PHE A 105 12.74 17.40 6.99
CA PHE A 105 12.89 17.83 8.36
C PHE A 105 14.10 17.12 8.99
N PHE A 106 15.09 17.90 9.38
CA PHE A 106 16.23 17.47 10.16
C PHE A 106 15.89 17.70 11.64
N ASP A 107 15.74 16.63 12.40
CA ASP A 107 15.45 16.72 13.83
C ASP A 107 16.72 17.00 14.65
N LYS A 108 16.56 17.67 15.79
CA LYS A 108 17.66 18.01 16.69
C LYS A 108 18.40 16.81 17.26
N ALA A 109 17.73 15.67 17.50
CA ALA A 109 18.36 14.51 18.10
C ALA A 109 19.35 13.83 17.13
N SER A 110 19.03 13.81 15.84
CA SER A 110 19.85 13.19 14.80
C SER A 110 20.88 14.15 14.19
N PHE A 111 20.54 15.43 14.05
CA PHE A 111 21.31 16.42 13.28
C PHE A 111 21.74 17.66 14.08
N GLY A 112 21.42 17.71 15.37
CA GLY A 112 21.84 18.79 16.28
C GLY A 112 21.01 20.07 16.22
N VAL A 113 20.09 20.20 15.26
CA VAL A 113 19.16 21.32 15.13
C VAL A 113 17.85 20.87 14.50
N ASP A 114 16.72 21.46 14.92
CA ASP A 114 15.45 21.33 14.22
C ASP A 114 15.44 22.27 13.02
N LYS A 115 15.51 21.71 11.80
CA LYS A 115 15.54 22.49 10.56
C LYS A 115 14.70 21.85 9.48
N LEU A 116 13.77 22.60 8.91
CA LEU A 116 13.04 22.23 7.70
C LEU A 116 13.74 22.84 6.49
N VAL A 117 14.14 22.01 5.52
CA VAL A 117 14.72 22.46 4.25
C VAL A 117 13.75 22.11 3.12
N SER A 118 13.24 23.12 2.41
CA SER A 118 12.26 22.96 1.33
C SER A 118 12.91 22.98 -0.06
N GLY A 119 12.15 22.52 -1.06
CA GLY A 119 12.57 22.45 -2.46
C GLY A 119 13.28 21.15 -2.82
N ASP A 120 12.90 20.04 -2.19
CA ASP A 120 13.45 18.71 -2.48
C ASP A 120 13.15 18.29 -3.94
N PRO A 121 14.18 18.08 -4.79
CA PRO A 121 14.00 17.68 -6.19
C PRO A 121 13.84 16.17 -6.41
N THR A 122 13.87 15.35 -5.34
CA THR A 122 13.77 13.89 -5.43
C THR A 122 12.37 13.45 -5.92
N PRO A 123 12.26 12.70 -7.03
CA PRO A 123 11.02 12.03 -7.41
C PRO A 123 10.69 10.90 -6.43
N MET A 124 9.41 10.60 -6.22
CA MET A 124 8.97 9.41 -5.45
C MET A 124 7.99 8.54 -6.24
N VAL A 125 7.90 7.28 -5.84
CA VAL A 125 7.02 6.25 -6.43
C VAL A 125 5.53 6.57 -6.25
N ALA A 126 5.15 7.31 -5.21
CA ALA A 126 3.76 7.67 -4.92
C ALA A 126 3.55 9.19 -5.05
N ASP A 127 3.94 9.77 -6.18
CA ASP A 127 3.87 11.21 -6.43
C ASP A 127 2.50 11.66 -6.95
N GLU A 128 1.80 12.46 -6.16
CA GLU A 128 0.58 13.17 -6.58
C GLU A 128 0.88 14.48 -7.35
N VAL A 129 2.05 15.07 -7.13
CA VAL A 129 2.48 16.31 -7.77
C VAL A 129 3.34 16.00 -9.00
N PRO A 130 2.99 16.49 -10.20
CA PRO A 130 3.80 16.32 -11.40
C PRO A 130 5.23 16.85 -11.23
N ARG A 131 6.21 16.19 -11.87
CA ARG A 131 7.64 16.51 -11.72
C ARG A 131 7.99 17.95 -12.09
N ASP A 132 7.32 18.52 -13.07
CA ASP A 132 7.47 19.91 -13.53
C ASP A 132 6.80 20.95 -12.60
N ARG A 133 6.10 20.50 -11.55
CA ARG A 133 5.34 21.33 -10.59
C ARG A 133 5.86 21.21 -9.15
N LEU A 134 6.97 20.53 -8.91
CA LEU A 134 7.49 20.28 -7.55
C LEU A 134 7.94 21.53 -6.76
N ASN A 135 8.04 22.69 -7.42
CA ASN A 135 8.70 23.89 -6.87
C ASN A 135 10.11 23.55 -6.30
N ALA A 136 10.78 22.61 -6.95
CA ALA A 136 12.07 22.09 -6.51
C ALA A 136 13.21 23.10 -6.77
N ARG A 137 14.23 23.02 -5.94
CA ARG A 137 15.49 23.76 -6.11
C ARG A 137 16.50 22.87 -6.83
N SER A 138 17.63 23.43 -7.27
CA SER A 138 18.76 22.60 -7.69
C SER A 138 19.31 21.79 -6.51
N TRP A 139 19.91 20.63 -6.78
CA TRP A 139 20.56 19.80 -5.75
C TRP A 139 21.53 20.61 -4.90
N ARG A 140 22.40 21.39 -5.53
CA ARG A 140 23.34 22.28 -4.83
C ARG A 140 22.67 23.29 -3.91
N ALA A 141 21.57 23.91 -4.33
CA ALA A 141 20.86 24.88 -3.48
C ALA A 141 20.13 24.19 -2.33
N PHE A 142 19.44 23.08 -2.60
CA PHE A 142 18.69 22.29 -1.62
C PHE A 142 19.62 21.69 -0.55
N ILE A 143 20.61 20.89 -0.97
CA ILE A 143 21.58 20.23 -0.08
C ILE A 143 22.51 21.26 0.59
N GLY A 144 22.78 22.38 -0.09
CA GLY A 144 23.55 23.50 0.46
C GLY A 144 23.00 24.03 1.77
N ASP A 145 21.68 23.93 2.00
CA ASP A 145 21.03 24.36 3.23
C ASP A 145 20.94 23.26 4.30
N PHE A 146 21.44 22.04 4.07
CA PHE A 146 21.40 20.99 5.08
C PHE A 146 22.24 21.37 6.31
N PRO A 147 21.82 21.01 7.53
CA PRO A 147 22.58 21.27 8.75
C PRO A 147 23.73 20.25 8.91
N LEU A 148 24.54 20.11 7.86
CA LEU A 148 25.66 19.17 7.77
C LEU A 148 26.98 19.91 7.55
N SER A 149 28.09 19.19 7.72
CA SER A 149 29.41 19.73 7.40
C SER A 149 29.49 20.14 5.92
N ARG A 150 30.45 21.02 5.58
CA ARG A 150 30.68 21.36 4.16
C ARG A 150 31.06 20.13 3.35
N GLU A 151 31.88 19.24 3.92
CA GLU A 151 32.31 18.00 3.27
C GLU A 151 31.13 17.07 2.97
N ASP A 152 30.26 16.85 3.94
CA ASP A 152 29.05 16.03 3.78
C ASP A 152 28.11 16.57 2.72
N ARG A 153 27.89 17.90 2.70
CA ARG A 153 27.05 18.54 1.68
C ARG A 153 27.63 18.35 0.28
N GLU A 154 28.93 18.55 0.09
CA GLU A 154 29.55 18.34 -1.23
C GLU A 154 29.54 16.87 -1.64
N ALA A 155 29.71 15.92 -0.71
CA ALA A 155 29.61 14.49 -1.00
C ALA A 155 28.18 14.09 -1.43
N LEU A 156 27.15 14.60 -0.74
CA LEU A 156 25.76 14.40 -1.13
C LEU A 156 25.45 15.06 -2.48
N ILE A 157 25.93 16.28 -2.74
CA ILE A 157 25.75 16.94 -4.04
C ILE A 157 26.41 16.12 -5.15
N ALA A 158 27.63 15.61 -4.94
CA ALA A 158 28.32 14.78 -5.91
C ALA A 158 27.59 13.46 -6.20
N LEU A 159 26.87 12.90 -5.23
CA LEU A 159 26.05 11.70 -5.43
C LEU A 159 24.99 11.90 -6.52
N TYR A 160 24.40 13.10 -6.60
CA TYR A 160 23.37 13.44 -7.59
C TYR A 160 23.94 14.09 -8.86
N GLU A 161 24.95 14.95 -8.75
CA GLU A 161 25.47 15.75 -9.87
C GLU A 161 26.69 15.12 -10.57
N SER A 162 27.31 14.09 -9.99
CA SER A 162 28.55 13.49 -10.50
C SER A 162 28.65 11.98 -10.18
N PRO A 163 27.67 11.17 -10.66
CA PRO A 163 27.61 9.74 -10.35
C PRO A 163 28.85 8.99 -10.85
N ARG A 164 29.22 7.93 -10.13
CA ARG A 164 30.38 7.08 -10.42
C ARG A 164 30.02 5.61 -10.31
N ASP A 165 30.80 4.75 -10.96
CA ASP A 165 30.68 3.31 -10.75
C ASP A 165 31.29 2.92 -9.39
N TYR A 166 30.48 2.98 -8.32
CA TYR A 166 30.90 2.64 -6.95
C TYR A 166 31.16 1.13 -6.76
N LEU A 167 30.86 0.31 -7.77
CA LEU A 167 31.11 -1.13 -7.79
C LEU A 167 32.02 -1.53 -8.96
N ALA A 168 32.90 -0.61 -9.39
CA ALA A 168 33.85 -0.84 -10.47
C ALA A 168 34.64 -2.15 -10.25
N GLY A 169 34.78 -2.92 -11.34
CA GLY A 169 35.44 -4.23 -11.32
C GLY A 169 34.51 -5.42 -11.10
N LYS A 170 33.22 -5.21 -10.82
CA LYS A 170 32.18 -6.25 -10.82
C LYS A 170 31.46 -6.33 -12.16
N SER A 171 31.03 -7.54 -12.57
CA SER A 171 30.06 -7.70 -13.66
C SER A 171 28.70 -7.14 -13.28
N VAL A 172 27.79 -6.96 -14.25
CA VAL A 172 26.43 -6.49 -13.98
C VAL A 172 25.70 -7.45 -13.05
N GLU A 173 25.79 -8.76 -13.30
CA GLU A 173 25.15 -9.79 -12.50
C GLU A 173 25.70 -9.83 -11.06
N GLU A 174 27.01 -9.60 -10.89
CA GLU A 174 27.63 -9.47 -9.57
C GLU A 174 27.15 -8.22 -8.83
N LYS A 175 26.94 -7.10 -9.54
CA LYS A 175 26.37 -5.87 -8.95
C LYS A 175 24.93 -6.11 -8.50
N GLU A 176 24.08 -6.68 -9.35
CA GLU A 176 22.68 -6.99 -9.00
C GLU A 176 22.60 -7.91 -7.78
N THR A 177 23.38 -9.02 -7.79
CA THR A 177 23.41 -9.98 -6.67
C THR A 177 23.87 -9.33 -5.37
N TYR A 178 24.86 -8.42 -5.45
CA TYR A 178 25.37 -7.70 -4.29
C TYR A 178 24.34 -6.71 -3.73
N LEU A 179 23.71 -5.91 -4.60
CA LEU A 179 22.73 -4.90 -4.21
C LEU A 179 21.44 -5.51 -3.64
N ALA A 180 21.03 -6.69 -4.12
CA ALA A 180 19.90 -7.44 -3.58
C ALA A 180 20.13 -7.94 -2.13
N LYS A 181 21.38 -8.03 -1.68
CA LYS A 181 21.76 -8.56 -0.36
C LYS A 181 22.40 -7.52 0.56
N THR A 182 22.53 -6.29 0.09
CA THR A 182 23.16 -5.18 0.84
C THR A 182 22.10 -4.11 1.06
N SER A 183 21.96 -3.63 2.29
CA SER A 183 21.03 -2.53 2.55
C SER A 183 21.49 -1.24 1.88
N TYR A 184 20.55 -0.35 1.56
CA TYR A 184 20.87 0.93 0.93
C TYR A 184 21.82 1.76 1.79
N ARG A 185 21.61 1.76 3.12
CA ARG A 185 22.54 2.35 4.10
C ARG A 185 23.95 1.81 3.95
N ASP A 186 24.10 0.48 3.94
CA ASP A 186 25.41 -0.16 3.89
C ASP A 186 26.11 0.10 2.56
N TYR A 187 25.36 0.12 1.45
CA TYR A 187 25.87 0.51 0.15
C TYR A 187 26.40 1.95 0.14
N LEU A 188 25.63 2.91 0.66
CA LEU A 188 26.03 4.31 0.74
C LEU A 188 27.27 4.52 1.64
N LEU A 189 27.36 3.79 2.75
CA LEU A 189 28.51 3.88 3.65
C LEU A 189 29.76 3.22 3.07
N LYS A 190 29.65 1.96 2.63
CA LYS A 190 30.81 1.11 2.32
C LYS A 190 31.31 1.28 0.89
N ASN A 191 30.42 1.57 -0.06
CA ASN A 191 30.76 1.65 -1.48
C ASN A 191 30.80 3.09 -1.99
N VAL A 192 29.79 3.89 -1.63
CA VAL A 192 29.76 5.31 -2.01
C VAL A 192 30.73 6.14 -1.16
N GLY A 193 30.93 5.77 0.10
CA GLY A 193 31.86 6.43 1.01
C GLY A 193 31.26 7.67 1.68
N LEU A 194 29.93 7.73 1.83
CA LEU A 194 29.28 8.77 2.62
C LEU A 194 29.58 8.59 4.11
N SER A 195 29.53 9.67 4.88
CA SER A 195 29.62 9.60 6.34
C SER A 195 28.34 9.03 6.96
N GLU A 196 28.44 8.56 8.20
CA GLU A 196 27.29 8.14 9.01
C GLU A 196 26.21 9.23 9.10
N THR A 197 26.61 10.50 9.25
CA THR A 197 25.67 11.62 9.33
C THR A 197 24.98 11.87 7.98
N SER A 198 25.71 11.78 6.88
CA SER A 198 25.15 11.92 5.52
C SER A 198 24.16 10.82 5.21
N VAL A 199 24.41 9.57 5.62
CA VAL A 199 23.51 8.45 5.31
C VAL A 199 22.20 8.51 6.11
N LYS A 200 22.18 9.12 7.30
CA LYS A 200 20.95 9.36 8.06
C LYS A 200 19.89 10.15 7.29
N TYR A 201 20.29 10.99 6.34
CA TYR A 201 19.37 11.71 5.44
C TYR A 201 18.43 10.74 4.70
N PHE A 202 18.92 9.57 4.29
CA PHE A 202 18.14 8.58 3.56
C PHE A 202 17.35 7.64 4.46
N GLN A 203 17.59 7.66 5.78
CA GLN A 203 17.09 6.63 6.71
C GLN A 203 15.58 6.44 6.63
N GLY A 204 14.80 7.52 6.55
CA GLY A 204 13.34 7.45 6.48
C GLY A 204 12.75 7.65 5.08
N ARG A 205 13.57 7.75 4.03
CA ARG A 205 13.12 8.22 2.70
C ARG A 205 12.12 7.26 2.05
N SER A 206 12.27 5.96 2.30
CA SER A 206 11.41 4.89 1.78
C SER A 206 10.20 4.58 2.66
N ASN A 207 10.08 5.18 3.85
CA ASN A 207 9.08 4.78 4.84
C ASN A 207 7.63 4.89 4.33
N ASP A 208 7.33 5.90 3.52
CA ASP A 208 5.99 6.14 3.02
C ASP A 208 5.51 5.02 2.07
N PHE A 209 6.45 4.47 1.28
CA PHE A 209 6.15 3.42 0.31
C PHE A 209 6.31 2.00 0.87
N SER A 210 7.38 1.74 1.65
CA SER A 210 7.73 0.37 2.08
C SER A 210 7.77 0.17 3.60
N ALA A 211 7.60 1.22 4.40
CA ALA A 211 7.77 1.21 5.87
C ALA A 211 9.15 0.71 6.35
N LEU A 212 10.13 0.65 5.43
CA LEU A 212 11.50 0.22 5.69
C LEU A 212 12.41 1.43 5.75
N GLY A 213 13.31 1.42 6.73
CA GLY A 213 14.44 2.33 6.74
C GLY A 213 15.55 1.90 5.79
N ALA A 214 16.45 2.81 5.45
CA ALA A 214 17.58 2.53 4.55
C ALA A 214 18.51 1.39 5.05
N ASP A 215 18.51 1.10 6.35
CA ASP A 215 19.24 -0.01 6.98
C ASP A 215 18.62 -1.38 6.74
N ALA A 216 17.32 -1.45 6.42
CA ALA A 216 16.59 -2.67 6.14
C ALA A 216 16.13 -2.80 4.67
N LEU A 217 16.12 -1.70 3.90
CA LEU A 217 15.80 -1.68 2.48
C LEU A 217 16.99 -2.21 1.65
N PRO A 218 16.83 -3.26 0.82
CA PRO A 218 17.84 -3.67 -0.15
C PRO A 218 18.22 -2.52 -1.10
N ALA A 219 19.50 -2.40 -1.43
CA ALA A 219 19.96 -1.34 -2.34
C ALA A 219 19.41 -1.51 -3.77
N ALA A 220 19.10 -2.74 -4.18
CA ALA A 220 18.39 -3.01 -5.44
C ALA A 220 16.97 -2.40 -5.45
N ASP A 221 16.26 -2.45 -4.33
CA ASP A 221 14.92 -1.86 -4.22
C ASP A 221 15.00 -0.33 -4.19
N ALA A 222 16.02 0.24 -3.55
CA ALA A 222 16.31 1.68 -3.60
C ALA A 222 16.59 2.14 -5.05
N TYR A 223 17.33 1.35 -5.83
CA TYR A 223 17.55 1.62 -7.26
C TYR A 223 16.24 1.62 -8.04
N ALA A 224 15.40 0.60 -7.86
CA ALA A 224 14.09 0.52 -8.51
C ALA A 224 13.17 1.70 -8.14
N ALA A 225 13.29 2.21 -6.90
CA ALA A 225 12.57 3.39 -6.42
C ALA A 225 13.19 4.74 -6.84
N GLY A 226 14.23 4.74 -7.68
CA GLY A 226 14.86 5.95 -8.21
C GLY A 226 15.73 6.73 -7.21
N PHE A 227 16.20 6.08 -6.14
CA PHE A 227 17.13 6.72 -5.20
C PHE A 227 18.50 6.92 -5.84
N PRO A 228 19.32 7.87 -5.37
CA PRO A 228 20.59 8.18 -6.03
C PRO A 228 21.70 7.17 -5.71
N GLY A 229 22.75 7.22 -6.52
CA GLY A 229 23.96 6.42 -6.33
C GLY A 229 24.14 5.30 -7.35
N PHE A 230 23.19 5.08 -8.26
CA PHE A 230 23.21 3.92 -9.15
C PHE A 230 23.48 4.24 -10.62
N ASP A 231 23.34 5.51 -11.03
CA ASP A 231 23.30 5.94 -12.44
C ASP A 231 24.50 5.46 -13.30
N ALA A 232 25.68 5.37 -12.69
CA ALA A 232 26.91 4.98 -13.37
C ALA A 232 27.31 3.50 -13.15
N LEU A 233 26.43 2.68 -12.55
CA LEU A 233 26.69 1.26 -12.32
C LEU A 233 26.48 0.39 -13.56
N GLY A 234 25.77 0.89 -14.58
CA GLY A 234 25.42 0.12 -15.79
C GLY A 234 24.42 -1.00 -15.52
N LEU A 235 23.56 -0.83 -14.52
CA LEU A 235 22.47 -1.78 -14.22
C LEU A 235 21.41 -1.76 -15.34
N PRO A 236 20.69 -2.87 -15.55
CA PRO A 236 19.50 -2.87 -16.39
C PRO A 236 18.48 -1.86 -15.86
N GLN A 237 17.69 -1.28 -16.76
CA GLN A 237 16.61 -0.39 -16.36
C GLN A 237 15.63 -1.12 -15.42
N PRO A 238 14.98 -0.40 -14.49
CA PRO A 238 13.89 -0.96 -13.69
C PRO A 238 12.82 -1.63 -14.57
N SER A 239 12.07 -2.57 -13.98
CA SER A 239 10.98 -3.25 -14.69
C SER A 239 9.94 -2.25 -15.19
N GLU A 240 9.18 -2.62 -16.23
CA GLU A 240 8.05 -1.81 -16.71
C GLU A 240 7.05 -1.54 -15.58
N GLU A 241 6.88 -2.48 -14.66
CA GLU A 241 6.03 -2.32 -13.48
C GLU A 241 6.55 -1.21 -12.55
N ALA A 242 7.82 -1.25 -12.15
CA ALA A 242 8.43 -0.22 -11.31
C ALA A 242 8.44 1.16 -11.98
N GLN A 243 8.66 1.19 -13.29
CA GLN A 243 8.60 2.43 -14.07
C GLN A 243 7.17 3.00 -14.10
N ALA A 244 6.16 2.15 -14.28
CA ALA A 244 4.76 2.57 -14.25
C ALA A 244 4.31 3.07 -12.87
N GLU A 245 4.88 2.56 -11.78
CA GLU A 245 4.67 3.14 -10.44
C GLU A 245 5.22 4.57 -10.35
N MET A 246 6.37 4.85 -10.95
CA MET A 246 7.01 6.17 -10.96
C MET A 246 6.39 7.20 -11.92
N ASP A 247 5.75 6.74 -12.99
CA ASP A 247 5.28 7.61 -14.09
C ASP A 247 3.80 7.96 -13.99
N GLU A 248 2.97 7.03 -13.51
CA GLU A 248 1.54 7.27 -13.36
C GLU A 248 1.25 8.02 -12.05
N PRO A 249 0.56 9.17 -12.07
CA PRO A 249 0.38 10.01 -10.88
C PRO A 249 -0.45 9.31 -9.81
N TYR A 250 -0.10 9.51 -8.54
CA TYR A 250 -0.73 8.87 -7.38
C TYR A 250 -2.10 9.48 -6.98
N ILE A 251 -2.96 9.78 -7.96
CA ILE A 251 -4.19 10.58 -7.77
C ILE A 251 -5.49 9.76 -7.76
N TYR A 252 -5.41 8.45 -8.02
CA TYR A 252 -6.58 7.58 -8.22
C TYR A 252 -7.18 7.09 -6.91
N HIS A 253 -7.72 8.01 -6.11
CA HIS A 253 -8.31 7.67 -4.82
C HIS A 253 -9.59 8.46 -4.50
N PHE A 254 -10.43 7.86 -3.67
CA PHE A 254 -11.59 8.52 -3.09
C PHE A 254 -11.17 9.39 -1.90
N PRO A 255 -12.04 10.31 -1.41
CA PRO A 255 -11.79 11.06 -0.18
C PRO A 255 -11.55 10.19 1.06
N ASP A 256 -12.09 8.97 1.09
CA ASP A 256 -11.87 7.98 2.15
C ASP A 256 -10.90 6.84 1.74
N GLY A 257 -10.09 7.09 0.70
CA GLY A 257 -9.16 6.13 0.10
C GLY A 257 -9.85 4.92 -0.52
N ASN A 258 -9.23 3.74 -0.44
CA ASN A 258 -9.82 2.53 -1.01
C ASN A 258 -11.02 1.98 -0.21
N ALA A 259 -11.42 2.62 0.90
CA ALA A 259 -12.61 2.21 1.66
C ALA A 259 -13.88 2.26 0.79
N SER A 260 -13.99 3.25 -0.08
CA SER A 260 -15.08 3.33 -1.06
C SER A 260 -15.12 2.14 -2.01
N LEU A 261 -13.98 1.61 -2.46
CA LEU A 261 -13.95 0.40 -3.29
C LEU A 261 -14.47 -0.84 -2.52
N ALA A 262 -14.06 -1.00 -1.25
CA ALA A 262 -14.59 -2.07 -0.40
C ALA A 262 -16.11 -1.93 -0.18
N ARG A 263 -16.59 -0.71 0.06
CA ARG A 263 -18.02 -0.40 0.24
C ARG A 263 -18.81 -0.65 -1.05
N LEU A 264 -18.28 -0.30 -2.22
CA LEU A 264 -18.89 -0.63 -3.52
C LEU A 264 -19.09 -2.14 -3.68
N MET A 265 -18.06 -2.95 -3.42
CA MET A 265 -18.17 -4.41 -3.48
C MET A 265 -19.21 -4.95 -2.50
N VAL A 266 -19.22 -4.46 -1.26
CA VAL A 266 -20.20 -4.92 -0.24
C VAL A 266 -21.62 -4.53 -0.63
N ARG A 267 -21.85 -3.31 -1.15
CA ARG A 267 -23.17 -2.89 -1.62
C ARG A 267 -23.64 -3.74 -2.80
N ASP A 268 -22.76 -4.03 -3.75
CA ASP A 268 -23.11 -4.87 -4.90
C ASP A 268 -23.46 -6.31 -4.47
N LEU A 269 -22.64 -6.89 -3.59
CA LEU A 269 -22.88 -8.22 -3.03
C LEU A 269 -24.12 -8.31 -2.13
N ILE A 270 -24.43 -7.23 -1.40
CA ILE A 270 -25.51 -7.17 -0.40
C ILE A 270 -26.28 -5.85 -0.54
N PRO A 271 -27.14 -5.67 -1.58
CA PRO A 271 -27.77 -4.38 -1.89
C PRO A 271 -28.62 -3.77 -0.77
N ALA A 272 -29.09 -4.59 0.17
CA ALA A 272 -29.86 -4.14 1.31
C ALA A 272 -29.07 -3.23 2.29
N VAL A 273 -27.73 -3.22 2.24
CA VAL A 273 -26.90 -2.46 3.18
C VAL A 273 -26.97 -0.95 2.96
N ALA A 274 -27.12 -0.49 1.72
CA ALA A 274 -27.13 0.93 1.40
C ALA A 274 -27.76 1.18 0.02
N PRO A 275 -28.49 2.29 -0.19
CA PRO A 275 -28.93 2.71 -1.51
C PRO A 275 -27.74 3.22 -2.35
N GLY A 276 -28.02 3.59 -3.61
CA GLY A 276 -27.05 4.17 -4.53
C GLY A 276 -26.59 3.19 -5.60
N ARG A 277 -25.67 3.62 -6.46
CA ARG A 277 -25.33 2.87 -7.69
C ARG A 277 -23.85 2.90 -8.06
N GLY A 278 -23.07 3.87 -7.62
CA GLY A 278 -21.67 3.95 -8.03
C GLY A 278 -20.80 4.87 -7.19
N MET A 279 -19.68 5.28 -7.79
CA MET A 279 -18.62 6.04 -7.13
C MET A 279 -19.07 7.44 -6.64
N GLU A 280 -20.04 8.07 -7.32
CA GLU A 280 -20.50 9.43 -7.00
C GLU A 280 -21.29 9.51 -5.68
N ASP A 281 -21.83 8.39 -5.19
CA ASP A 281 -22.69 8.36 -4.01
C ASP A 281 -22.12 7.54 -2.84
N ILE A 282 -21.17 6.63 -3.10
CA ILE A 282 -20.71 5.65 -2.11
C ILE A 282 -20.01 6.27 -0.90
N VAL A 283 -19.26 7.36 -1.10
CA VAL A 283 -18.43 8.00 -0.06
C VAL A 283 -19.30 8.44 1.13
N MET A 284 -20.48 8.99 0.84
CA MET A 284 -21.41 9.52 1.85
C MET A 284 -22.58 8.58 2.15
N ALA A 285 -22.69 7.45 1.45
CA ALA A 285 -23.76 6.47 1.67
C ALA A 285 -23.73 5.96 3.13
N ARG A 286 -24.90 5.88 3.77
CA ARG A 286 -25.01 5.27 5.11
C ARG A 286 -25.25 3.78 4.97
N PHE A 287 -24.35 2.98 5.55
CA PHE A 287 -24.45 1.52 5.54
C PHE A 287 -25.21 1.05 6.78
N ASP A 288 -26.26 0.25 6.58
CA ASP A 288 -26.95 -0.49 7.63
C ASP A 288 -26.26 -1.83 7.85
N TYR A 289 -25.38 -1.87 8.86
CA TYR A 289 -24.60 -3.06 9.20
C TYR A 289 -25.48 -4.23 9.68
N SER A 290 -26.74 -3.96 10.10
CA SER A 290 -27.67 -5.03 10.45
C SER A 290 -28.05 -5.93 9.26
N LYS A 291 -27.81 -5.45 8.03
CA LYS A 291 -28.12 -6.17 6.79
C LYS A 291 -27.00 -7.08 6.30
N LEU A 292 -25.79 -6.96 6.85
CA LEU A 292 -24.61 -7.71 6.39
C LEU A 292 -24.74 -9.22 6.57
N ASP A 293 -25.38 -9.68 7.65
CA ASP A 293 -25.40 -11.10 8.06
C ASP A 293 -26.82 -11.65 8.26
N LEU A 294 -27.76 -11.35 7.36
CA LEU A 294 -29.14 -11.83 7.46
C LEU A 294 -29.33 -13.25 6.93
N ALA A 295 -30.17 -14.03 7.63
CA ALA A 295 -30.58 -15.34 7.16
C ALA A 295 -31.38 -15.20 5.85
N GLY A 296 -31.16 -16.11 4.90
CA GLY A 296 -31.79 -16.09 3.57
C GLY A 296 -31.08 -15.22 2.54
N HIS A 297 -30.17 -14.33 2.93
CA HIS A 297 -29.34 -13.61 1.95
C HIS A 297 -28.38 -14.59 1.25
N PRO A 298 -28.22 -14.48 -0.09
CA PRO A 298 -27.29 -15.33 -0.83
C PRO A 298 -25.83 -15.05 -0.48
N VAL A 299 -25.51 -13.82 -0.10
CA VAL A 299 -24.18 -13.42 0.36
C VAL A 299 -24.32 -12.85 1.77
N ARG A 300 -23.46 -13.29 2.68
CA ARG A 300 -23.42 -12.83 4.08
C ARG A 300 -22.00 -12.43 4.43
N LEU A 301 -21.84 -11.27 5.05
CA LEU A 301 -20.59 -10.78 5.62
C LEU A 301 -20.73 -10.79 7.13
N ARG A 302 -19.97 -11.68 7.78
CA ARG A 302 -20.04 -11.88 9.23
C ARG A 302 -18.80 -11.31 9.90
N LEU A 303 -18.98 -10.13 10.49
CA LEU A 303 -17.98 -9.41 11.28
C LEU A 303 -17.80 -10.02 12.68
N ASN A 304 -16.77 -9.57 13.40
CA ASN A 304 -16.41 -10.01 14.76
C ASN A 304 -16.29 -11.55 14.87
N SER A 305 -15.79 -12.19 13.82
CA SER A 305 -15.71 -13.63 13.68
C SER A 305 -14.34 -14.06 13.20
N THR A 306 -13.58 -14.70 14.07
CA THR A 306 -12.19 -15.09 13.78
C THR A 306 -12.17 -16.54 13.34
N ALA A 307 -11.74 -16.81 12.10
CA ALA A 307 -11.47 -18.18 11.68
C ALA A 307 -10.32 -18.77 12.52
N VAL A 308 -10.48 -20.00 13.00
CA VAL A 308 -9.51 -20.69 13.87
C VAL A 308 -9.12 -22.07 13.37
N SER A 309 -9.83 -22.61 12.37
CA SER A 309 -9.47 -23.87 11.73
C SER A 309 -10.11 -23.97 10.35
N VAL A 310 -9.36 -24.47 9.38
CA VAL A 310 -9.85 -24.84 8.05
C VAL A 310 -9.37 -26.26 7.75
N ARG A 311 -10.29 -27.13 7.31
CA ARG A 311 -9.99 -28.53 7.02
C ARG A 311 -10.68 -28.98 5.74
N ASN A 312 -9.91 -29.57 4.84
CA ASN A 312 -10.45 -30.22 3.66
C ASN A 312 -11.23 -31.49 4.06
N ARG A 313 -12.35 -31.73 3.40
CA ARG A 313 -13.20 -32.92 3.56
C ARG A 313 -13.55 -33.47 2.18
N ALA A 314 -13.96 -34.74 2.12
CA ALA A 314 -14.52 -35.29 0.89
C ALA A 314 -15.71 -34.42 0.43
N GLY A 315 -15.60 -33.81 -0.75
CA GLY A 315 -16.64 -32.98 -1.36
C GLY A 315 -16.83 -31.58 -0.75
N GLY A 316 -15.89 -31.07 0.05
CA GLY A 316 -15.96 -29.69 0.54
C GLY A 316 -14.94 -29.34 1.62
N VAL A 317 -15.23 -28.28 2.38
CA VAL A 317 -14.33 -27.71 3.37
C VAL A 317 -15.09 -27.31 4.63
N ASP A 318 -14.57 -27.72 5.78
CA ASP A 318 -15.06 -27.29 7.09
C ASP A 318 -14.24 -26.07 7.54
N VAL A 319 -14.92 -24.97 7.87
CA VAL A 319 -14.32 -23.78 8.47
C VAL A 319 -14.88 -23.61 9.89
N GLY A 320 -13.99 -23.67 10.88
CA GLY A 320 -14.25 -23.35 12.27
C GLY A 320 -13.92 -21.88 12.55
N TYR A 321 -14.82 -21.18 13.23
CA TYR A 321 -14.60 -19.78 13.63
C TYR A 321 -15.14 -19.52 15.04
N SER A 322 -14.53 -18.56 15.74
CA SER A 322 -14.98 -18.06 17.04
C SER A 322 -15.77 -16.77 16.84
N ARG A 323 -16.93 -16.64 17.49
CA ARG A 323 -17.72 -15.41 17.55
C ARG A 323 -18.25 -15.25 18.96
N ALA A 324 -17.99 -14.10 19.58
CA ALA A 324 -18.38 -13.82 20.97
C ALA A 324 -17.97 -14.97 21.96
N GLY A 325 -16.75 -15.50 21.78
CA GLY A 325 -16.20 -16.57 22.62
C GLY A 325 -16.80 -17.97 22.36
N ARG A 326 -17.70 -18.12 21.40
CA ARG A 326 -18.31 -19.42 21.04
C ARG A 326 -17.74 -19.93 19.72
N LEU A 327 -17.44 -21.22 19.68
CA LEU A 327 -16.99 -21.89 18.47
C LEU A 327 -18.19 -22.30 17.60
N HIS A 328 -18.05 -22.02 16.31
CA HIS A 328 -19.01 -22.35 15.28
C HIS A 328 -18.29 -23.08 14.14
N ARG A 329 -19.06 -23.87 13.38
CA ARG A 329 -18.60 -24.53 12.17
C ARG A 329 -19.53 -24.22 11.01
N VAL A 330 -18.96 -23.93 9.85
CA VAL A 330 -19.66 -23.86 8.57
C VAL A 330 -19.00 -24.82 7.58
N ARG A 331 -19.79 -25.41 6.69
CA ARG A 331 -19.30 -26.24 5.58
C ARG A 331 -19.59 -25.55 4.26
N GLY A 332 -18.55 -25.36 3.45
CA GLY A 332 -18.62 -24.85 2.08
C GLY A 332 -18.22 -25.91 1.07
N LYS A 333 -18.50 -25.66 -0.23
CA LYS A 333 -17.91 -26.45 -1.32
C LYS A 333 -16.47 -26.01 -1.58
N HIS A 334 -16.22 -24.70 -1.50
CA HIS A 334 -14.90 -24.10 -1.64
C HIS A 334 -14.62 -23.13 -0.48
N CYS A 335 -13.34 -22.90 -0.20
CA CYS A 335 -12.86 -21.89 0.74
C CYS A 335 -11.75 -21.07 0.10
N VAL A 336 -11.77 -19.76 0.30
CA VAL A 336 -10.68 -18.86 -0.07
C VAL A 336 -10.07 -18.29 1.21
N MET A 337 -8.77 -18.50 1.38
CA MET A 337 -7.98 -17.92 2.48
C MET A 337 -7.49 -16.53 2.07
N ALA A 338 -8.33 -15.51 2.27
CA ALA A 338 -8.02 -14.10 1.98
C ALA A 338 -7.59 -13.33 3.25
N CYS A 339 -6.88 -14.01 4.14
CA CYS A 339 -6.33 -13.46 5.37
C CYS A 339 -4.82 -13.29 5.26
N TYR A 340 -4.18 -12.81 6.32
CA TYR A 340 -2.73 -12.64 6.32
C TYR A 340 -2.01 -13.99 6.12
N ASN A 341 -1.17 -14.10 5.09
CA ASN A 341 -0.49 -15.34 4.69
C ASN A 341 0.23 -16.04 5.85
N MET A 342 0.93 -15.29 6.72
CA MET A 342 1.62 -15.88 7.87
C MET A 342 0.69 -16.60 8.86
N MET A 343 -0.61 -16.27 8.88
CA MET A 343 -1.59 -16.94 9.75
C MET A 343 -2.09 -18.26 9.16
N VAL A 344 -2.03 -18.43 7.84
CA VAL A 344 -2.62 -19.58 7.14
C VAL A 344 -2.09 -20.93 7.64
N PRO A 345 -0.78 -21.12 7.91
CA PRO A 345 -0.26 -22.38 8.45
C PRO A 345 -0.86 -22.79 9.80
N TYR A 346 -1.31 -21.83 10.61
CA TYR A 346 -1.94 -22.10 11.90
C TYR A 346 -3.41 -22.48 11.78
N LEU A 347 -4.08 -22.02 10.71
CA LEU A 347 -5.49 -22.26 10.42
C LEU A 347 -5.71 -23.55 9.60
N LEU A 348 -4.91 -23.74 8.55
CA LEU A 348 -4.95 -24.88 7.63
C LEU A 348 -3.74 -25.78 7.90
N ARG A 349 -3.89 -26.71 8.83
CA ARG A 349 -2.78 -27.53 9.35
C ARG A 349 -2.37 -28.71 8.46
N ASP A 350 -3.09 -28.93 7.38
CA ASP A 350 -2.85 -30.05 6.44
C ASP A 350 -1.98 -29.61 5.24
N LEU A 351 -1.30 -28.44 5.34
CA LEU A 351 -0.33 -27.95 4.35
C LEU A 351 0.96 -28.78 4.37
N SER A 352 1.66 -28.84 3.23
CA SER A 352 3.03 -29.35 3.22
C SER A 352 3.96 -28.42 4.01
N GLU A 353 5.08 -28.96 4.49
CA GLU A 353 6.10 -28.16 5.18
C GLU A 353 6.62 -27.02 4.30
N GLU A 354 6.81 -27.28 3.00
CA GLU A 354 7.24 -26.29 2.02
C GLU A 354 6.23 -25.13 1.89
N GLN A 355 4.94 -25.44 1.74
CA GLN A 355 3.88 -24.41 1.65
C GLN A 355 3.77 -23.61 2.95
N ALA A 356 3.82 -24.28 4.10
CA ALA A 356 3.77 -23.63 5.40
C ALA A 356 4.96 -22.68 5.60
N HIS A 357 6.16 -23.12 5.21
CA HIS A 357 7.36 -22.30 5.26
C HIS A 357 7.25 -21.07 4.35
N ALA A 358 6.87 -21.24 3.08
CA ALA A 358 6.71 -20.12 2.14
C ALA A 358 5.71 -19.07 2.64
N LEU A 359 4.55 -19.50 3.16
CA LEU A 359 3.55 -18.60 3.74
C LEU A 359 4.09 -17.82 4.95
N SER A 360 4.93 -18.45 5.78
CA SER A 360 5.54 -17.83 6.96
C SER A 360 6.59 -16.74 6.63
N GLN A 361 7.13 -16.72 5.41
CA GLN A 361 8.15 -15.72 5.02
C GLN A 361 7.55 -14.34 4.73
N ASN A 362 6.22 -14.23 4.61
CA ASN A 362 5.51 -12.99 4.27
C ASN A 362 5.39 -12.03 5.48
N VAL A 363 6.51 -11.70 6.12
CA VAL A 363 6.57 -10.76 7.25
C VAL A 363 6.14 -9.35 6.82
N LYS A 364 5.58 -8.58 7.75
CA LYS A 364 5.13 -7.20 7.51
C LYS A 364 5.82 -6.25 8.47
N PHE A 365 6.12 -5.05 8.00
CA PHE A 365 6.54 -3.94 8.84
C PHE A 365 5.31 -3.18 9.35
N PRO A 366 5.29 -2.79 10.64
CA PRO A 366 4.18 -2.02 11.18
C PRO A 366 4.24 -0.57 10.68
N LEU A 367 3.12 -0.08 10.16
CA LEU A 367 2.92 1.32 9.79
C LEU A 367 1.69 1.86 10.52
N VAL A 368 1.80 3.05 11.10
CA VAL A 368 0.71 3.70 11.84
C VAL A 368 0.38 5.04 11.17
N TYR A 369 -0.81 5.12 10.58
CA TYR A 369 -1.38 6.39 10.13
C TYR A 369 -2.06 7.08 11.30
N THR A 370 -1.56 8.28 11.65
CA THR A 370 -2.21 9.14 12.64
C THR A 370 -2.87 10.30 11.92
N LYS A 371 -4.20 10.39 12.02
CA LYS A 371 -4.97 11.53 11.52
C LYS A 371 -5.45 12.34 12.71
N VAL A 372 -5.03 13.60 12.80
CA VAL A 372 -5.38 14.50 13.90
C VAL A 372 -6.23 15.63 13.35
N LEU A 373 -7.43 15.79 13.90
CA LEU A 373 -8.25 16.97 13.70
C LEU A 373 -7.86 18.00 14.76
N LEU A 374 -7.29 19.12 14.32
CA LEU A 374 -6.84 20.24 15.17
C LEU A 374 -7.91 21.32 15.32
#